data_AF-A0A946DQT1-F1
#
_entry.id   AF-A0A946DQT1-F1
#
_cell.length_a   1.000
_cell.length_b   1.000
_cell.length_c   1.000
_cell.angle_alpha   90.00
_cell.angle_beta   90.00
_cell.angle_gamma   90.00
#
_symmetry.space_group_name_H-M   'P 1'
#
loop_
_entity.id
_entity.type
_entity.pdbx_description
1 polymer ?
#
loop_
_entity_poly.entity_id
_entity_poly.type
_entity_poly.pdbx_seq_one_letter_code
_entity_poly.pdbx_strand_id
1 'polypeptide(L)'
;MLINGQPDHNSFTKPVALPRPDGSSLHLLLSPLPLGFHSRLRKNGIVQPHPPTRVARDSSCQPIRDKQGLAVLRTDEHDTGFVDELELYHQRVAVLVLAESLRADTNIKFETSPPESSDDWREYADHLYRELQQAGWTAGDLILLCDEISRLSNMLTDHIEETQENFSSGASRAALPTT
;
A
#
# COMPACT_ATOMS: atom_id res chain seq x y z
N MET A 1 14.77 -17.15 -6.46
CA MET A 1 16.07 -16.98 -5.77
C MET A 1 16.26 -18.20 -4.88
N LEU A 2 17.45 -18.79 -4.83
CA LEU A 2 17.75 -19.87 -3.90
C LEU A 2 18.48 -19.26 -2.70
N ILE A 3 17.95 -19.47 -1.50
CA ILE A 3 18.66 -19.13 -0.26
C ILE A 3 19.20 -20.45 0.28
N ASN A 4 20.52 -20.57 0.39
CA ASN A 4 21.20 -21.80 0.82
C ASN A 4 20.82 -23.07 0.01
N GLY A 5 20.60 -22.92 -1.30
CA GLY A 5 20.27 -24.05 -2.18
C GLY A 5 18.83 -24.55 -2.09
N GLN A 6 17.98 -23.93 -1.25
CA GLN A 6 16.55 -24.21 -1.20
C GLN A 6 15.75 -23.09 -1.88
N PRO A 7 14.64 -23.43 -2.56
CA PRO A 7 13.69 -22.43 -3.00
C PRO A 7 13.16 -21.69 -1.77
N ASP A 8 13.24 -20.36 -1.83
CA ASP A 8 12.66 -19.50 -0.79
C ASP A 8 11.14 -19.70 -0.79
N HIS A 9 10.62 -20.48 0.16
CA HIS A 9 9.20 -20.67 0.42
C HIS A 9 8.68 -19.49 1.24
N ASN A 10 8.73 -18.30 0.64
CA ASN A 10 8.30 -17.06 1.27
C ASN A 10 6.76 -16.93 1.21
N SER A 11 6.05 -17.96 1.68
CA SER A 11 4.60 -18.00 1.82
C SER A 11 4.20 -17.66 3.25
N PHE A 12 4.78 -16.59 3.80
CA PHE A 12 4.36 -16.10 5.10
C PHE A 12 2.95 -15.54 4.99
N THR A 13 2.06 -16.03 5.84
CA THR A 13 0.67 -15.56 5.94
C THR A 13 0.29 -15.40 7.40
N LYS A 14 -0.60 -14.45 7.69
CA LYS A 14 -1.12 -14.19 9.03
C LYS A 14 -2.65 -14.20 9.01
N PRO A 15 -3.29 -15.00 9.89
CA PRO A 15 -4.73 -14.93 10.04
C PRO A 15 -5.13 -13.62 10.74
N VAL A 16 -6.18 -12.99 10.24
CA VAL A 16 -6.81 -11.79 10.82
C VAL A 16 -8.31 -12.04 10.92
N ALA A 17 -8.92 -11.58 12.02
CA ALA A 17 -10.36 -11.67 12.23
C ALA A 17 -10.97 -10.26 12.20
N LEU A 18 -11.90 -10.03 11.29
CA LEU A 18 -12.68 -8.79 11.20
C LEU A 18 -14.00 -8.95 11.94
N PRO A 19 -14.25 -8.20 13.03
CA PRO A 19 -15.52 -8.27 13.74
C PRO A 19 -16.64 -7.69 12.87
N ARG A 20 -17.82 -8.33 12.91
CA ARG A 20 -19.04 -7.88 12.23
C ARG A 20 -20.07 -7.37 13.24
N PRO A 21 -20.97 -6.44 12.85
CA PRO A 21 -21.99 -5.91 13.76
C PRO A 21 -22.96 -6.96 14.32
N ASP A 22 -23.12 -8.10 13.64
CA ASP A 22 -23.95 -9.22 14.09
C ASP A 22 -23.25 -10.11 15.14
N GLY A 23 -22.01 -9.77 15.54
CA GLY A 23 -21.20 -10.53 16.48
C GLY A 23 -20.41 -11.68 15.85
N SER A 24 -20.56 -11.92 14.55
CA SER A 24 -19.70 -12.84 13.81
C SER A 24 -18.34 -12.22 13.51
N SER A 25 -17.39 -13.04 13.06
CA SER A 25 -16.08 -12.57 12.58
C SER A 25 -15.78 -13.14 11.21
N LEU A 26 -15.34 -12.28 10.29
CA LEU A 26 -14.80 -12.70 9.01
C LEU A 26 -13.30 -13.01 9.19
N HIS A 27 -12.95 -14.29 9.03
CA HIS A 27 -11.56 -14.73 9.10
C HIS A 27 -10.90 -14.62 7.72
N LEU A 28 -9.75 -13.95 7.69
CA LEU A 28 -8.97 -13.67 6.50
C LEU A 28 -7.53 -14.15 6.69
N LEU A 29 -6.87 -14.50 5.60
CA LEU A 29 -5.46 -14.84 5.57
C LEU A 29 -4.68 -13.80 4.75
N LEU A 30 -3.90 -12.96 5.43
CA LEU A 30 -3.14 -11.88 4.81
C LEU A 30 -1.70 -12.31 4.53
N SER A 31 -1.18 -11.96 3.35
CA SER A 31 0.25 -12.05 3.02
C SER A 31 0.89 -10.66 2.94
N PRO A 32 2.21 -10.52 3.23
CA PRO A 32 2.90 -9.26 3.08
C PRO A 32 2.92 -8.81 1.63
N LEU A 33 3.03 -7.49 1.41
CA LEU A 33 3.10 -6.95 0.05
C LEU A 33 4.44 -7.33 -0.60
N PRO A 34 4.44 -7.68 -1.90
CA PRO A 34 5.68 -8.00 -2.60
C PRO A 34 6.56 -6.76 -2.77
N LEU A 35 7.87 -7.00 -2.84
CA LEU A 35 8.85 -5.93 -3.08
C LEU A 35 8.52 -5.16 -4.37
N GLY A 36 8.53 -3.83 -4.27
CA GLY A 36 8.26 -2.96 -5.41
C GLY A 36 6.78 -2.82 -5.76
N PHE A 37 5.85 -3.30 -4.92
CA PHE A 37 4.40 -3.15 -5.10
C PHE A 37 4.00 -1.72 -5.52
N HIS A 38 4.38 -0.70 -4.76
CA HIS A 38 4.08 0.71 -5.09
C HIS A 38 4.71 1.18 -6.41
N SER A 39 5.88 0.64 -6.78
CA SER A 39 6.51 0.95 -8.07
C SER A 39 5.69 0.36 -9.23
N ARG A 40 5.17 -0.86 -9.07
CA ARG A 40 4.27 -1.49 -10.05
C ARG A 40 2.96 -0.72 -10.19
N LEU A 41 2.37 -0.27 -9.07
CA LEU A 41 1.16 0.56 -9.12
C LEU A 41 1.36 1.83 -9.96
N ARG A 42 2.47 2.55 -9.76
CA ARG A 42 2.78 3.75 -10.56
C ARG A 42 2.98 3.44 -12.03
N LYS A 43 3.67 2.33 -12.37
CA LYS A 43 3.84 1.89 -13.76
C LYS A 43 2.52 1.54 -14.44
N ASN A 44 1.53 1.12 -13.64
CA ASN A 44 0.18 0.79 -14.06
C ASN A 44 -0.78 1.99 -13.96
N GLY A 45 -0.28 3.23 -13.98
CA GLY A 45 -1.12 4.42 -14.03
C GLY A 45 -1.82 4.82 -12.72
N ILE A 46 -1.57 4.12 -11.60
CA ILE A 46 -2.01 4.53 -10.26
C ILE A 46 -1.02 5.57 -9.72
N VAL A 47 -1.22 6.82 -10.13
CA VAL A 47 -0.35 7.95 -9.81
C VAL A 47 -1.10 8.92 -8.91
N GLN A 48 -0.41 9.43 -7.89
CA GLN A 48 -0.96 10.42 -6.98
C GLN A 48 -1.24 11.73 -7.75
N PRO A 49 -2.43 12.33 -7.62
CA PRO A 49 -2.72 13.61 -8.25
C PRO A 49 -1.84 14.72 -7.66
N HIS A 50 -1.66 15.80 -8.41
CA HIS A 50 -0.92 16.96 -7.97
C HIS A 50 -1.86 18.14 -7.75
N PRO A 51 -1.71 18.88 -6.64
CA PRO A 51 -2.55 20.05 -6.37
C PRO A 51 -2.32 21.13 -7.44
N PRO A 52 -3.39 21.80 -7.91
CA PRO A 52 -3.27 22.83 -8.92
C PRO A 52 -2.55 24.06 -8.38
N THR A 53 -1.87 24.77 -9.27
CA THR A 53 -1.16 26.00 -8.95
C THR A 53 -2.04 27.20 -9.29
N ARG A 54 -2.20 28.13 -8.35
CA ARG A 54 -2.98 29.36 -8.51
C ARG A 54 -2.11 30.59 -8.23
N VAL A 55 -2.49 31.72 -8.81
CA VAL A 55 -1.84 33.00 -8.51
C VAL A 55 -2.23 33.46 -7.11
N ALA A 56 -1.25 33.72 -6.26
CA ALA A 56 -1.47 34.28 -4.93
C ALA A 56 -2.05 35.70 -5.07
N ARG A 57 -3.14 35.96 -4.34
CA ARG A 57 -3.82 37.26 -4.35
C ARG A 57 -3.83 37.86 -2.95
N ASP A 58 -3.75 39.18 -2.88
CA ASP A 58 -3.91 39.93 -1.64
C ASP A 58 -5.39 40.02 -1.22
N SER A 59 -5.67 40.70 -0.10
CA SER A 59 -7.02 40.91 0.42
C SER A 59 -7.93 41.75 -0.49
N SER A 60 -7.37 42.43 -1.49
CA SER A 60 -8.07 43.20 -2.52
C SER A 60 -8.21 42.42 -3.83
N CYS A 61 -7.94 41.11 -3.80
CA CYS A 61 -7.93 40.20 -4.96
C CYS A 61 -6.90 40.55 -6.05
N GLN A 62 -5.88 41.37 -5.75
CA GLN A 62 -4.82 41.71 -6.69
C GLN A 62 -3.70 40.66 -6.66
N PRO A 63 -3.10 40.30 -7.82
CA PRO A 63 -1.97 39.38 -7.85
C PRO A 63 -0.78 39.90 -7.03
N ILE A 64 -0.29 39.08 -6.10
CA ILE A 64 0.95 39.35 -5.38
C ILE A 64 2.10 39.12 -6.37
N ARG A 65 3.03 40.08 -6.43
CA ARG A 65 4.21 40.01 -7.30
C ARG A 65 5.48 39.85 -6.47
N ASP A 66 6.42 39.08 -6.99
CA ASP A 66 7.76 38.94 -6.42
C ASP A 66 8.64 40.18 -6.72
N LYS A 67 9.91 40.13 -6.31
CA LYS A 67 10.87 41.23 -6.50
C LYS A 67 11.21 41.48 -7.97
N GLN A 68 10.93 40.52 -8.85
CA GLN A 68 11.15 40.57 -10.28
C GLN A 68 9.88 41.02 -11.02
N GLY A 69 8.79 41.28 -10.29
CA GLY A 69 7.50 41.69 -10.84
C GLY A 69 6.65 40.53 -11.38
N LEU A 70 7.04 39.27 -11.17
CA LEU A 70 6.30 38.09 -11.59
C LEU A 70 5.24 37.72 -10.56
N ALA A 71 4.13 37.14 -11.01
CA ALA A 71 3.07 36.69 -10.11
C ALA A 71 3.55 35.54 -9.23
N VAL A 72 3.36 35.66 -7.92
CA VAL A 72 3.65 34.59 -6.96
C VAL A 72 2.63 33.48 -7.17
N LEU A 73 3.13 32.27 -7.32
CA LEU A 73 2.31 31.06 -7.45
C LEU A 73 2.19 30.35 -6.11
N ARG A 74 1.00 29.85 -5.80
CA ARG A 74 0.70 29.06 -4.61
C ARG A 74 -0.06 27.80 -5.01
N THR A 75 0.32 26.67 -4.44
CA THR A 75 -0.41 25.42 -4.56
C THR A 75 -1.72 25.48 -3.78
N ASP A 76 -2.81 25.04 -4.41
CA ASP A 76 -4.12 24.99 -3.80
C ASP A 76 -4.50 23.54 -3.44
N GLU A 77 -4.17 23.14 -2.21
CA GLU A 77 -4.48 21.82 -1.67
C GLU A 77 -5.97 21.67 -1.30
N HIS A 78 -6.74 22.75 -1.31
CA HIS A 78 -8.18 22.76 -1.00
C HIS A 78 -9.04 22.86 -2.27
N ASP A 79 -8.41 22.79 -3.45
CA ASP A 79 -9.15 22.69 -4.71
C ASP A 79 -10.01 21.43 -4.68
N THR A 80 -11.33 21.59 -4.88
CA THR A 80 -12.29 20.49 -4.72
C THR A 80 -12.02 19.36 -5.72
N GLY A 81 -11.62 19.67 -6.95
CA GLY A 81 -11.29 18.65 -7.94
C GLY A 81 -10.06 17.85 -7.54
N PHE A 82 -9.03 18.52 -7.01
CA PHE A 82 -7.86 17.84 -6.48
C PHE A 82 -8.18 16.96 -5.26
N VAL A 83 -8.98 17.44 -4.32
CA VAL A 83 -9.37 16.67 -3.12
C VAL A 83 -10.14 15.41 -3.53
N ASP A 84 -11.12 15.52 -4.42
CA ASP A 84 -11.90 14.38 -4.92
C ASP A 84 -10.99 13.36 -5.63
N GLU A 85 -10.07 13.82 -6.48
CA GLU A 85 -9.09 12.95 -7.14
C GLU A 85 -8.15 12.25 -6.16
N LEU A 86 -7.74 12.96 -5.09
CA LEU A 86 -6.84 12.43 -4.06
C LEU A 86 -7.54 11.35 -3.23
N GLU A 87 -8.82 11.54 -2.89
CA GLU A 87 -9.62 10.54 -2.21
C GLU A 87 -9.78 9.27 -3.06
N LEU A 88 -10.12 9.42 -4.35
CA LEU A 88 -10.19 8.30 -5.28
C LEU A 88 -8.85 7.58 -5.42
N TYR A 89 -7.74 8.33 -5.47
CA TYR A 89 -6.40 7.75 -5.49
C TYR A 89 -6.14 6.87 -4.27
N HIS A 90 -6.41 7.38 -3.06
CA HIS A 90 -6.20 6.62 -1.82
C HIS A 90 -7.10 5.38 -1.74
N GLN A 91 -8.38 5.51 -2.14
CA GLN A 91 -9.30 4.38 -2.21
C GLN A 91 -8.76 3.27 -3.12
N ARG A 92 -8.32 3.61 -4.33
CA ARG A 92 -7.80 2.64 -5.30
C ARG A 92 -6.54 1.95 -4.76
N VAL A 93 -5.62 2.71 -4.17
CA VAL A 93 -4.41 2.14 -3.56
C VAL A 93 -4.79 1.17 -2.43
N ALA A 94 -5.68 1.55 -1.52
CA ALA A 94 -6.09 0.72 -0.40
C ALA A 94 -6.71 -0.61 -0.86
N VAL A 95 -7.60 -0.57 -1.85
CA VAL A 95 -8.25 -1.77 -2.40
C VAL A 95 -7.24 -2.68 -3.10
N LEU A 96 -6.29 -2.11 -3.86
CA LEU A 96 -5.25 -2.90 -4.52
C LEU A 96 -4.26 -3.52 -3.52
N VAL A 97 -3.94 -2.82 -2.43
CA VAL A 97 -3.14 -3.36 -1.31
C VAL A 97 -3.84 -4.56 -0.70
N LEU A 98 -5.14 -4.43 -0.42
CA LEU A 98 -5.95 -5.50 0.14
C LEU A 98 -6.04 -6.71 -0.80
N ALA A 99 -6.36 -6.47 -2.08
CA ALA A 99 -6.50 -7.54 -3.07
C ALA A 99 -5.20 -8.32 -3.27
N GLU A 100 -4.05 -7.65 -3.31
CA GLU A 100 -2.76 -8.33 -3.39
C GLU A 100 -2.43 -9.11 -2.11
N SER A 101 -2.76 -8.56 -0.93
CA SER A 101 -2.52 -9.23 0.34
C SER A 101 -3.42 -10.45 0.57
N LEU A 102 -4.65 -10.43 0.03
CA LEU A 102 -5.59 -11.56 0.12
C LEU A 102 -5.35 -12.63 -0.94
N ARG A 103 -4.38 -12.46 -1.85
CA ARG A 103 -4.12 -13.42 -2.93
C ARG A 103 -3.77 -14.83 -2.44
N ALA A 104 -3.26 -14.96 -1.23
CA ALA A 104 -2.95 -16.24 -0.59
C ALA A 104 -4.15 -16.89 0.13
N ASP A 105 -5.25 -16.15 0.34
CA ASP A 105 -6.46 -16.66 0.98
C ASP A 105 -7.33 -17.39 -0.04
N THR A 106 -7.46 -18.71 0.11
CA THR A 106 -8.27 -19.54 -0.79
C THR A 106 -9.78 -19.40 -0.56
N ASN A 107 -10.19 -18.81 0.57
CA ASN A 107 -11.59 -18.60 0.92
C ASN A 107 -12.14 -17.30 0.33
N ILE A 108 -11.28 -16.39 -0.12
CA ILE A 108 -11.67 -15.13 -0.75
C ILE A 108 -11.39 -15.21 -2.24
N LYS A 109 -12.37 -14.84 -3.05
CA LYS A 109 -12.24 -14.72 -4.50
C LYS A 109 -12.91 -13.44 -4.95
N PHE A 110 -12.15 -12.60 -5.64
CA PHE A 110 -12.70 -11.46 -6.36
C PHE A 110 -13.30 -11.93 -7.68
N GLU A 111 -14.42 -11.34 -8.07
CA GLU A 111 -15.09 -11.64 -9.34
C GLU A 111 -14.36 -10.96 -10.51
N THR A 112 -13.88 -9.74 -10.28
CA THR A 112 -13.13 -8.97 -11.26
C THR A 112 -11.71 -9.53 -11.40
N SER A 113 -11.32 -9.82 -12.64
CA SER A 113 -9.98 -10.30 -12.96
C SER A 113 -8.99 -9.14 -13.12
N PRO A 114 -7.72 -9.31 -12.72
CA PRO A 114 -6.68 -8.31 -12.95
C PRO A 114 -6.50 -8.03 -14.46
N PRO A 115 -6.29 -6.77 -14.86
CA PRO A 115 -6.10 -6.42 -16.25
C PRO A 115 -4.74 -6.90 -16.77
N GLU A 116 -4.68 -7.23 -18.06
CA GLU A 116 -3.43 -7.60 -18.75
C GLU A 116 -2.66 -6.35 -19.22
N SER A 117 -3.37 -5.23 -19.39
CA SER A 117 -2.83 -3.95 -19.88
C SER A 117 -2.56 -2.96 -18.73
N SER A 118 -1.69 -1.97 -18.96
CA SER A 118 -1.40 -0.92 -17.98
C SER A 118 -2.54 0.07 -17.78
N ASP A 119 -3.44 0.20 -18.76
CA ASP A 119 -4.35 1.35 -18.84
C ASP A 119 -5.65 1.14 -18.05
N ASP A 120 -5.94 -0.10 -17.65
CA ASP A 120 -7.22 -0.48 -17.05
C ASP A 120 -7.17 -0.68 -15.52
N TRP A 121 -6.02 -0.41 -14.87
CA TRP A 121 -5.84 -0.67 -13.44
C TRP A 121 -6.69 0.21 -12.52
N ARG A 122 -7.05 1.41 -12.98
CA ARG A 122 -7.96 2.31 -12.23
C ARG A 122 -9.37 1.75 -12.20
N GLU A 123 -9.86 1.30 -13.36
CA GLU A 123 -11.17 0.68 -13.50
C GLU A 123 -11.24 -0.63 -12.71
N TYR A 124 -10.19 -1.45 -12.80
CA TYR A 124 -10.04 -2.66 -11.97
C TYR A 124 -10.19 -2.35 -10.47
N ALA A 125 -9.47 -1.34 -9.96
CA ALA A 125 -9.57 -0.95 -8.55
C ALA A 125 -10.97 -0.45 -8.17
N ASP A 126 -11.63 0.28 -9.07
CA ASP A 126 -13.00 0.77 -8.85
C ASP A 126 -14.02 -0.39 -8.84
N HIS A 127 -13.81 -1.43 -9.66
CA HIS A 127 -14.63 -2.65 -9.63
C HIS A 127 -14.44 -3.45 -8.34
N LEU A 128 -13.18 -3.66 -7.93
CA LEU A 128 -12.88 -4.32 -6.65
C LEU A 128 -13.52 -3.58 -5.47
N TYR A 129 -13.48 -2.24 -5.47
CA TYR A 129 -14.13 -1.45 -4.43
C TYR A 129 -15.64 -1.72 -4.37
N ARG A 130 -16.31 -1.76 -5.53
CA ARG A 130 -17.75 -2.08 -5.61
C ARG A 130 -18.06 -3.48 -5.13
N GLU A 131 -17.22 -4.48 -5.44
CA GLU A 131 -17.37 -5.84 -4.92
C GLU A 131 -17.30 -5.87 -3.39
N LEU A 132 -16.33 -5.18 -2.80
CA LEU A 132 -16.20 -5.08 -1.34
C LEU A 132 -17.44 -4.42 -0.73
N GLN A 133 -17.95 -3.34 -1.33
CA GLN A 133 -19.18 -2.70 -0.88
C GLN A 133 -20.39 -3.64 -0.97
N GLN A 134 -20.55 -4.38 -2.07
CA GLN A 134 -21.64 -5.34 -2.26
C GLN A 134 -21.54 -6.52 -1.27
N ALA A 135 -20.32 -6.92 -0.91
CA ALA A 135 -20.06 -7.90 0.12
C ALA A 135 -20.26 -7.36 1.55
N GLY A 136 -20.71 -6.11 1.71
CA GLY A 136 -21.00 -5.48 3.00
C GLY A 136 -19.78 -4.99 3.75
N TRP A 137 -18.63 -4.82 3.08
CA TRP A 137 -17.44 -4.25 3.70
C TRP A 137 -17.61 -2.74 3.88
N THR A 138 -17.02 -2.23 4.95
CA THR A 138 -17.05 -0.82 5.32
C THR A 138 -15.69 -0.16 5.07
N ALA A 139 -15.67 1.18 5.03
CA ALA A 139 -14.41 1.92 4.99
C ALA A 139 -13.53 1.62 6.23
N GLY A 140 -14.14 1.37 7.38
CA GLY A 140 -13.43 0.98 8.61
C GLY A 140 -12.71 -0.35 8.47
N ASP A 141 -13.34 -1.35 7.82
CA ASP A 141 -12.70 -2.64 7.55
C ASP A 141 -11.45 -2.46 6.66
N LEU A 142 -11.58 -1.64 5.61
CA LEU A 142 -10.47 -1.37 4.69
C LEU A 142 -9.29 -0.69 5.40
N ILE A 143 -9.57 0.31 6.24
CA ILE A 143 -8.54 1.01 7.02
C ILE A 143 -7.83 0.04 7.98
N LEU A 144 -8.60 -0.77 8.72
CA LEU A 144 -8.05 -1.73 9.68
C LEU A 144 -7.14 -2.75 8.99
N LEU A 145 -7.57 -3.28 7.84
CA LEU A 145 -6.76 -4.24 7.10
C LEU A 145 -5.53 -3.59 6.49
N CYS A 146 -5.63 -2.37 5.96
CA CYS A 146 -4.45 -1.65 5.48
C CYS A 146 -3.41 -1.48 6.60
N ASP A 147 -3.83 -1.17 7.84
CA ASP A 147 -2.92 -1.10 8.98
C ASP A 147 -2.28 -2.46 9.30
N GLU A 148 -3.07 -3.55 9.33
CA GLU A 148 -2.54 -4.89 9.53
C GLU A 148 -1.56 -5.30 8.43
N ILE A 149 -1.84 -4.97 7.17
CA ILE A 149 -0.96 -5.28 6.02
C ILE A 149 0.33 -4.46 6.10
N SER A 150 0.25 -3.18 6.46
CA SER A 150 1.43 -2.34 6.70
C SER A 150 2.28 -2.89 7.83
N ARG A 151 1.66 -3.28 8.94
CA ARG A 151 2.37 -3.91 10.07
C ARG A 151 3.02 -5.22 9.65
N LEU A 152 2.32 -6.07 8.90
CA LEU A 152 2.87 -7.33 8.38
C LEU A 152 4.06 -7.13 7.46
N SER A 153 3.98 -6.13 6.59
CA SER A 153 5.06 -5.81 5.65
C SER A 153 6.28 -5.21 6.37
N ASN A 154 6.06 -4.55 7.51
CA ASN A 154 7.12 -3.97 8.36
C ASN A 154 7.65 -4.92 9.43
N MET A 155 6.88 -5.90 9.92
CA MET A 155 7.32 -6.89 10.93
C MET A 155 8.45 -7.80 10.40
N LEU A 156 8.67 -7.83 9.09
CA LEU A 156 9.89 -8.40 8.50
C LEU A 156 11.15 -7.67 8.96
N THR A 157 11.09 -6.37 9.30
CA THR A 157 12.23 -5.62 9.82
C THR A 157 12.63 -6.09 11.22
N ASP A 158 11.68 -6.32 12.11
CA ASP A 158 11.95 -6.75 13.50
C ASP A 158 12.54 -8.18 13.55
N HIS A 159 12.07 -9.09 12.67
CA HIS A 159 12.65 -10.43 12.57
C HIS A 159 14.03 -10.45 11.87
N ILE A 160 14.35 -9.45 11.03
CA ILE A 160 15.69 -9.32 10.45
C ILE A 160 16.72 -8.96 11.53
N GLU A 161 16.35 -8.16 12.53
CA GLU A 161 17.26 -7.80 13.65
C GLU A 161 17.57 -9.03 14.53
N GLU A 162 16.56 -9.82 14.92
CA GLU A 162 16.77 -11.09 15.66
C GLU A 162 17.59 -12.12 14.85
N THR A 163 17.46 -12.13 13.53
CA THR A 163 18.23 -13.05 12.69
C THR A 163 19.67 -12.56 12.47
N GLN A 164 19.92 -11.24 12.41
CA GLN A 164 21.26 -10.65 12.29
C GLN A 164 22.16 -10.94 13.50
N GLU A 165 21.61 -11.00 14.71
CA GLU A 165 22.36 -11.39 15.92
C GLU A 165 22.87 -12.84 15.83
N ASN A 166 22.09 -13.75 15.23
CA ASN A 166 22.47 -15.14 15.01
C ASN A 166 23.49 -15.31 13.85
N PHE A 167 23.44 -14.46 12.83
CA PHE A 167 24.44 -14.45 11.75
C PHE A 167 25.81 -13.93 12.21
N SER A 168 25.85 -12.98 13.16
CA SER A 168 27.10 -12.37 13.64
C SER A 168 27.81 -13.16 14.75
N SER A 169 27.08 -14.05 15.45
CA SER A 169 27.63 -14.84 16.56
C SER A 169 28.20 -16.21 16.14
N GLY A 170 27.97 -16.65 14.90
CA GLY A 170 28.51 -17.91 14.35
C GLY A 170 29.95 -17.87 13.85
N ALA A 171 30.58 -16.69 13.73
CA ALA A 171 31.89 -16.54 13.09
C ALA A 171 33.11 -16.54 14.06
N SER A 172 32.93 -16.88 15.34
CA SER A 172 34.04 -16.81 16.30
C SER A 172 34.13 -18.04 17.21
N ARG A 173 34.43 -19.22 16.64
CA ARG A 173 35.10 -20.31 17.37
C ARG A 173 35.66 -21.41 16.46
N ALA A 174 36.61 -21.07 15.60
CA ALA A 174 37.58 -22.04 15.08
C ALA A 174 38.95 -21.70 15.68
N ALA A 175 39.21 -22.24 16.87
CA ALA A 175 40.53 -22.19 17.48
C ALA A 175 41.49 -23.04 16.64
N LEU A 176 42.54 -22.41 16.11
CA LEU A 176 43.67 -23.09 15.48
C LEU A 176 44.46 -23.87 16.54
N PRO A 177 44.77 -25.16 16.34
CA PRO A 177 45.79 -25.84 17.13
C PRO A 177 47.17 -25.42 16.60
N THR A 178 47.94 -24.70 17.43
CA THR A 178 49.37 -24.47 17.23
C THR A 178 50.13 -25.77 17.52
N THR A 179 50.82 -26.31 16.52
CA THR A 179 51.97 -27.21 16.67
C THR A 179 53.26 -26.41 16.65
#